data_AF-A0AA35VBZ2-F1
#
_entry.id   AF-A0AA35VBZ2-F1
#
_cell.length_a   1.000
_cell.length_b   1.000
_cell.length_c   1.000
_cell.angle_alpha   90.00
_cell.angle_beta   90.00
_cell.angle_gamma   90.00
#
_symmetry.space_group_name_H-M   'P 1'
#
loop_
_entity.id
_entity.type
_entity.pdbx_description
1 polymer ?
#
loop_
_entity_poly.entity_id
_entity_poly.type
_entity_poly.pdbx_seq_one_letter_code
_entity_poly.pdbx_strand_id
1 'polypeptide(L)'
;MAALMAHGKVLMMQKDEGENLSRWLSHYSNLFGMNNLTIMDNGSSDEFTLDLLRSAEGGGCKIIRGYDTQHDFQNKGGHFNNIIKSWDAECDYDFALPVDCDEIIAAFTDTGISRGSQDIHSVLDTLKNEQRALRLDMSLFNVPGRPEWFAPVRHFHKGFVAAKSLEGIDNGQHEPWTKFTRDYLGVRLTYLHYHNRPYTELIERTRSKLSDLMDIDNREELQRNLHSPKIPGSHLIEILLSTEEEYKRKYDGEIQIFVPTFSGSNFLTFKNNTFLWNAAAYLAANPDVVGYELCGLHHYLRHGYQEGRHLGK
;
A
#
# COMPACT_ATOMS: atom_id res chain seq x y z
N MET A 1 -11.51 -4.38 32.30
CA MET A 1 -11.99 -4.85 30.98
C MET A 1 -10.84 -4.65 30.01
N ALA A 2 -10.38 -5.70 29.33
CA ALA A 2 -9.50 -5.48 28.17
C ALA A 2 -10.30 -4.64 27.17
N ALA A 3 -9.72 -3.54 26.67
CA ALA A 3 -10.34 -2.80 25.59
C ALA A 3 -10.53 -3.77 24.40
N LEU A 4 -11.72 -3.81 23.82
CA LEU A 4 -11.96 -4.56 22.59
C LEU A 4 -11.05 -3.96 21.51
N MET A 5 -10.27 -4.79 20.82
CA MET A 5 -9.45 -4.36 19.69
C MET A 5 -10.33 -3.82 18.56
N ALA A 6 -9.78 -2.93 17.75
CA ALA A 6 -10.46 -2.38 16.60
C ALA A 6 -10.79 -3.46 15.56
N HIS A 7 -12.03 -3.43 15.07
CA HIS A 7 -12.52 -4.36 14.07
C HIS A 7 -12.57 -3.67 12.71
N GLY A 8 -11.61 -3.97 11.84
CA GLY A 8 -11.60 -3.51 10.46
C GLY A 8 -12.31 -4.49 9.53
N LYS A 9 -13.05 -3.98 8.54
CA LYS A 9 -13.46 -4.72 7.34
C LYS A 9 -12.60 -4.30 6.17
N VAL A 10 -12.06 -5.27 5.44
CA VAL A 10 -11.10 -5.03 4.36
C VAL A 10 -11.72 -5.38 3.01
N LEU A 11 -11.57 -4.48 2.05
CA LEU A 11 -12.08 -4.62 0.68
C LEU A 11 -10.95 -4.54 -0.32
N MET A 12 -10.89 -5.51 -1.24
CA MET A 12 -9.92 -5.56 -2.33
C MET A 12 -10.62 -5.96 -3.64
N MET A 13 -10.13 -5.45 -4.77
CA MET A 13 -10.41 -6.00 -6.10
C MET A 13 -9.10 -6.50 -6.69
N GLN A 14 -9.11 -7.70 -7.28
CA GLN A 14 -7.92 -8.33 -7.81
C GLN A 14 -8.22 -9.13 -9.09
N LYS A 15 -7.18 -9.39 -9.89
CA LYS A 15 -7.21 -10.32 -11.01
C LYS A 15 -5.84 -10.96 -11.17
N ASP A 16 -5.78 -12.29 -11.11
CA ASP A 16 -4.56 -13.08 -11.37
C ASP A 16 -3.34 -12.62 -10.54
N GLU A 17 -3.53 -12.39 -9.24
CA GLU A 17 -2.49 -11.85 -8.36
C GLU A 17 -1.61 -12.91 -7.67
N GLY A 18 -1.99 -14.19 -7.72
CA GLY A 18 -1.16 -15.32 -7.29
C GLY A 18 -0.50 -15.13 -5.90
N GLU A 19 0.83 -15.05 -5.87
CA GLU A 19 1.59 -14.89 -4.62
C GLU A 19 1.25 -13.60 -3.84
N ASN A 20 0.85 -12.53 -4.53
CA ASN A 20 0.40 -11.31 -3.85
C ASN A 20 -0.88 -11.58 -3.06
N LEU A 21 -1.83 -12.30 -3.66
CA LEU A 21 -3.06 -12.69 -2.98
C LEU A 21 -2.77 -13.58 -1.76
N SER A 22 -1.84 -14.52 -1.87
CA SER A 22 -1.43 -15.37 -0.74
C SER A 22 -0.87 -14.54 0.44
N ARG A 23 0.00 -13.56 0.14
CA ARG A 23 0.58 -12.65 1.13
C ARG A 23 -0.49 -11.76 1.77
N TRP A 24 -1.37 -11.21 0.95
CA TRP A 24 -2.48 -10.35 1.38
C TRP A 24 -3.43 -11.11 2.32
N LEU A 25 -3.87 -12.31 1.91
CA LEU A 25 -4.74 -13.18 2.72
C LEU A 25 -4.09 -13.51 4.05
N SER A 26 -2.82 -13.93 4.06
CA SER A 26 -2.10 -14.28 5.28
C SER A 26 -2.02 -13.09 6.25
N HIS A 27 -1.78 -11.90 5.73
CA HIS A 27 -1.64 -10.69 6.55
C HIS A 27 -2.98 -10.21 7.10
N TYR A 28 -3.97 -9.95 6.23
CA TYR A 28 -5.23 -9.33 6.65
C TYR A 28 -6.15 -10.31 7.39
N SER A 29 -6.08 -11.62 7.12
CA SER A 29 -6.80 -12.61 7.92
C SER A 29 -6.24 -12.72 9.34
N ASN A 30 -4.92 -12.56 9.53
CA ASN A 30 -4.30 -12.51 10.85
C ASN A 30 -4.65 -11.22 11.61
N LEU A 31 -4.85 -10.10 10.92
CA LEU A 31 -5.25 -8.84 11.55
C LEU A 31 -6.72 -8.81 11.95
N PHE A 32 -7.62 -9.20 11.04
CA PHE A 32 -9.06 -8.93 11.19
C PHE A 32 -9.92 -10.19 11.17
N GLY A 33 -9.34 -11.36 10.88
CA GLY A 33 -10.08 -12.59 10.66
C GLY A 33 -10.68 -12.68 9.26
N MET A 34 -10.77 -13.91 8.74
CA MET A 34 -11.21 -14.18 7.36
C MET A 34 -12.64 -13.65 7.08
N ASN A 35 -13.54 -13.71 8.06
CA ASN A 35 -14.93 -13.19 7.98
C ASN A 35 -15.03 -11.67 7.77
N ASN A 36 -13.93 -10.94 7.96
CA ASN A 36 -13.88 -9.50 7.76
C ASN A 36 -13.23 -9.09 6.44
N LEU A 37 -12.86 -10.06 5.61
CA LEU A 37 -12.30 -9.82 4.29
C LEU A 37 -13.38 -9.96 3.23
N THR A 38 -13.40 -9.03 2.28
CA THR A 38 -14.20 -9.11 1.06
C THR A 38 -13.32 -8.88 -0.14
N ILE A 39 -13.38 -9.79 -1.10
CA ILE A 39 -12.56 -9.78 -2.31
C ILE A 39 -13.47 -9.78 -3.51
N MET A 40 -13.31 -8.78 -4.38
CA MET A 40 -13.88 -8.75 -5.71
C MET A 40 -12.92 -9.41 -6.69
N ASP A 41 -13.33 -10.53 -7.29
CA ASP A 41 -12.56 -11.17 -8.34
C ASP A 41 -12.95 -10.58 -9.70
N ASN A 42 -12.02 -9.84 -10.33
CA ASN A 42 -12.22 -9.19 -11.62
C ASN A 42 -11.93 -10.14 -12.80
N GLY A 43 -12.46 -11.36 -12.70
CA GLY A 43 -12.36 -12.39 -13.73
C GLY A 43 -11.00 -13.06 -13.80
N SER A 44 -10.49 -13.57 -12.68
CA SER A 44 -9.24 -14.35 -12.67
C SER A 44 -9.39 -15.64 -13.48
N SER A 45 -8.28 -16.02 -14.12
CA SER A 45 -8.10 -17.27 -14.86
C SER A 45 -6.91 -18.09 -14.38
N ASP A 46 -6.00 -17.47 -13.61
CA ASP A 46 -4.88 -18.14 -12.97
C ASP A 46 -5.34 -19.18 -11.94
N GLU A 47 -4.96 -20.44 -12.13
CA GLU A 47 -5.41 -21.56 -11.29
C GLU A 47 -5.03 -21.38 -9.82
N PHE A 48 -3.83 -20.86 -9.55
CA PHE A 48 -3.35 -20.64 -8.19
C PHE A 48 -4.18 -19.56 -7.47
N THR A 49 -4.45 -18.44 -8.16
CA THR A 49 -5.36 -17.39 -7.68
C THR A 49 -6.74 -17.96 -7.38
N LEU A 50 -7.31 -18.76 -8.29
CA LEU A 50 -8.62 -19.37 -8.11
C LEU A 50 -8.67 -20.35 -6.93
N ASP A 51 -7.61 -21.11 -6.69
CA ASP A 51 -7.48 -21.98 -5.50
C ASP A 51 -7.42 -21.17 -4.20
N LEU A 52 -6.65 -20.08 -4.18
CA LEU A 52 -6.59 -19.19 -3.02
C LEU A 52 -7.95 -18.55 -2.71
N LEU A 53 -8.70 -18.11 -3.73
CA LEU A 53 -10.05 -17.58 -3.55
C LEU A 53 -11.01 -18.63 -2.99
N ARG A 54 -10.98 -19.87 -3.50
CA ARG A 54 -11.78 -20.99 -2.96
C ARG A 54 -11.44 -21.28 -1.50
N SER A 55 -10.15 -21.29 -1.16
CA SER A 55 -9.68 -21.51 0.21
C SER A 55 -10.13 -20.40 1.15
N ALA A 56 -9.98 -19.14 0.73
CA ALA A 56 -10.43 -17.98 1.49
C ALA A 56 -11.95 -17.99 1.72
N GLU A 57 -12.74 -18.32 0.69
CA GLU A 57 -14.20 -18.47 0.77
C GLU A 57 -14.60 -19.55 1.78
N GLY A 58 -13.95 -20.72 1.72
CA GLY A 58 -14.15 -21.79 2.71
C GLY A 58 -13.75 -21.39 4.14
N GLY A 59 -12.84 -20.42 4.29
CA GLY A 59 -12.47 -19.82 5.57
C GLY A 59 -13.39 -18.69 6.03
N GLY A 60 -14.38 -18.28 5.23
CA GLY A 60 -15.37 -17.25 5.56
C GLY A 60 -15.16 -15.89 4.89
N CYS A 61 -14.17 -15.74 4.01
CA CYS A 61 -14.01 -14.52 3.21
C CYS A 61 -15.16 -14.41 2.21
N LYS A 62 -15.71 -13.21 2.05
CA LYS A 62 -16.73 -12.96 1.04
C LYS A 62 -16.06 -12.74 -0.31
N ILE A 63 -16.24 -13.68 -1.24
CA ILE A 63 -15.78 -13.52 -2.63
C ILE A 63 -16.95 -13.03 -3.49
N ILE A 64 -16.79 -11.84 -4.08
CA ILE A 64 -17.75 -11.24 -5.00
C ILE A 64 -17.27 -11.49 -6.42
N ARG A 65 -18.09 -12.23 -7.18
CA ARG A 65 -17.88 -12.53 -8.61
C ARG A 65 -18.89 -11.75 -9.45
N GLY A 66 -18.62 -11.58 -10.74
CA GLY A 66 -19.51 -10.88 -11.69
C GLY A 66 -19.19 -9.41 -11.93
N TYR A 67 -18.09 -8.91 -11.36
CA TYR A 67 -17.48 -7.63 -11.72
C TYR A 67 -16.20 -7.89 -12.52
N ASP A 68 -16.29 -8.55 -13.67
CA ASP A 68 -15.17 -9.15 -14.42
C ASP A 68 -14.80 -8.38 -15.70
N THR A 69 -15.35 -7.18 -15.88
CA THR A 69 -15.07 -6.35 -17.06
C THR A 69 -14.01 -5.28 -16.79
N GLN A 70 -13.43 -4.75 -17.88
CA GLN A 70 -12.55 -3.58 -17.81
C GLN A 70 -13.29 -2.34 -17.28
N HIS A 71 -14.58 -2.22 -17.56
CA HIS A 71 -15.41 -1.14 -17.05
C HIS A 71 -15.54 -1.22 -15.53
N ASP A 72 -15.69 -2.42 -14.98
CA ASP A 72 -15.73 -2.63 -13.53
C ASP A 72 -14.42 -2.25 -12.86
N PHE A 73 -13.30 -2.62 -13.46
CA PHE A 73 -11.98 -2.20 -12.97
C PHE A 73 -11.83 -0.66 -12.99
N GLN A 74 -12.28 -0.01 -14.06
CA GLN A 74 -12.28 1.45 -14.19
C GLN A 74 -13.29 2.13 -13.25
N ASN A 75 -14.25 1.41 -12.69
CA ASN A 75 -15.24 1.89 -11.73
C ASN A 75 -15.05 1.26 -10.33
N LYS A 76 -13.84 0.78 -10.02
CA LYS A 76 -13.52 0.12 -8.74
C LYS A 76 -13.94 0.95 -7.53
N GLY A 77 -13.71 2.27 -7.54
CA GLY A 77 -14.08 3.17 -6.44
C GLY A 77 -15.60 3.25 -6.23
N GLY A 78 -16.38 3.25 -7.32
CA GLY A 78 -17.84 3.20 -7.27
C GLY A 78 -18.37 1.91 -6.64
N HIS A 79 -17.80 0.77 -7.03
CA HIS A 79 -18.14 -0.53 -6.44
C HIS A 79 -17.77 -0.60 -4.96
N PHE A 80 -16.61 -0.08 -4.59
CA PHE A 80 -16.16 -0.02 -3.19
C PHE A 80 -17.11 0.83 -2.34
N ASN A 81 -17.53 1.99 -2.85
CA ASN A 81 -18.48 2.86 -2.16
C ASN A 81 -19.80 2.12 -1.86
N ASN A 82 -20.33 1.37 -2.83
CA ASN A 82 -21.57 0.63 -2.67
C ASN A 82 -21.45 -0.49 -1.62
N ILE A 83 -20.34 -1.22 -1.63
CA ILE A 83 -20.08 -2.30 -0.67
C ILE A 83 -19.96 -1.75 0.75
N ILE A 84 -19.17 -0.69 0.94
CA ILE A 84 -18.97 -0.08 2.27
C ILE A 84 -20.30 0.50 2.80
N LYS A 85 -21.12 1.12 1.95
CA LYS A 85 -22.47 1.59 2.33
C LYS A 85 -23.41 0.45 2.74
N SER A 86 -23.30 -0.73 2.13
CA SER A 86 -24.03 -1.93 2.58
C SER A 86 -23.54 -2.41 3.95
N TRP A 87 -22.21 -2.41 4.19
CA TRP A 87 -21.68 -2.71 5.53
C TRP A 87 -22.17 -1.74 6.59
N ASP A 88 -22.25 -0.44 6.29
CA ASP A 88 -22.77 0.56 7.23
C ASP A 88 -24.20 0.28 7.71
N ALA A 89 -25.00 -0.39 6.87
CA ALA A 89 -26.37 -0.76 7.19
C ALA A 89 -26.47 -2.13 7.90
N GLU A 90 -25.57 -3.06 7.61
CA GLU A 90 -25.74 -4.48 7.93
C GLU A 90 -24.74 -5.03 8.95
N CYS A 91 -23.61 -4.36 9.15
CA CYS A 91 -22.47 -4.88 9.92
C CYS A 91 -22.11 -3.97 11.10
N ASP A 92 -21.53 -4.57 12.12
CA ASP A 92 -20.85 -3.86 13.20
C ASP A 92 -19.33 -3.96 12.99
N TYR A 93 -18.68 -2.81 12.89
CA TYR A 93 -17.25 -2.69 12.62
C TYR A 93 -16.78 -1.25 12.92
N ASP A 94 -15.48 -1.06 13.12
CA ASP A 94 -14.90 0.26 13.41
C ASP A 94 -14.41 0.97 12.13
N PHE A 95 -13.80 0.24 11.19
CA PHE A 95 -13.14 0.82 10.01
C PHE A 95 -13.38 0.05 8.72
N ALA A 96 -13.58 0.75 7.61
CA ALA A 96 -13.59 0.17 6.26
C ALA A 96 -12.28 0.48 5.55
N LEU A 97 -11.49 -0.56 5.25
CA LEU A 97 -10.16 -0.45 4.65
C LEU A 97 -10.19 -0.94 3.20
N PRO A 98 -10.15 -0.03 2.22
CA PRO A 98 -9.85 -0.38 0.84
C PRO A 98 -8.34 -0.60 0.68
N VAL A 99 -7.94 -1.75 0.16
CA VAL A 99 -6.52 -2.14 0.06
C VAL A 99 -6.30 -2.84 -1.28
N ASP A 100 -5.22 -2.48 -2.00
CA ASP A 100 -4.81 -3.22 -3.18
C ASP A 100 -4.05 -4.52 -2.82
N CYS A 101 -4.01 -5.49 -3.73
CA CYS A 101 -3.48 -6.83 -3.45
C CYS A 101 -1.98 -6.84 -3.14
N ASP A 102 -1.24 -5.85 -3.64
CA ASP A 102 0.19 -5.67 -3.45
C ASP A 102 0.54 -4.77 -2.24
N GLU A 103 -0.45 -4.39 -1.43
CA GLU A 103 -0.26 -3.53 -0.26
C GLU A 103 -0.43 -4.31 1.05
N ILE A 104 0.51 -4.10 1.98
CA ILE A 104 0.50 -4.69 3.33
C ILE A 104 0.60 -3.56 4.35
N ILE A 105 -0.33 -3.49 5.31
CA ILE A 105 -0.33 -2.42 6.31
C ILE A 105 0.78 -2.64 7.35
N ALA A 106 1.42 -1.54 7.76
CA ALA A 106 2.42 -1.49 8.80
C ALA A 106 2.24 -0.24 9.66
N ALA A 107 2.68 -0.31 10.91
CA ALA A 107 2.56 0.77 11.89
C ALA A 107 3.89 1.45 12.16
N PHE A 108 3.90 2.78 12.17
CA PHE A 108 4.99 3.56 12.72
C PHE A 108 4.89 3.56 14.25
N THR A 109 5.81 2.88 14.92
CA THR A 109 5.91 2.84 16.38
C THR A 109 6.88 3.91 16.88
N ASP A 110 6.99 4.07 18.19
CA ASP A 110 7.95 5.02 18.78
C ASP A 110 9.40 4.56 18.58
N THR A 111 9.62 3.28 18.25
CA THR A 111 10.95 2.70 18.06
C THR A 111 11.28 2.44 16.60
N GLY A 112 10.31 2.47 15.68
CA GLY A 112 10.55 2.11 14.29
C GLY A 112 9.28 1.90 13.47
N ILE A 113 9.31 0.93 12.57
CA ILE A 113 8.15 0.47 11.80
C ILE A 113 7.96 -1.03 11.99
N SER A 114 6.70 -1.43 12.23
CA SER A 114 6.33 -2.79 12.57
C SER A 114 5.20 -3.32 11.69
N ARG A 115 5.28 -4.61 11.36
CA ARG A 115 4.21 -5.39 10.71
C ARG A 115 3.38 -6.17 11.74
N GLY A 116 3.69 -6.02 13.03
CA GLY A 116 3.08 -6.76 14.11
C GLY A 116 1.61 -6.38 14.29
N SER A 117 0.76 -7.38 14.46
CA SER A 117 -0.69 -7.17 14.63
C SER A 117 -1.01 -6.30 15.85
N GLN A 118 -0.27 -6.47 16.94
CA GLN A 118 -0.44 -5.67 18.16
C GLN A 118 -0.14 -4.20 17.93
N ASP A 119 0.94 -3.87 17.21
CA ASP A 119 1.30 -2.48 16.91
C ASP A 119 0.28 -1.82 15.98
N ILE A 120 -0.18 -2.55 14.96
CA ILE A 120 -1.22 -2.07 14.02
C ILE A 120 -2.54 -1.83 14.77
N HIS A 121 -2.98 -2.78 15.59
CA HIS A 121 -4.20 -2.62 16.41
C HIS A 121 -4.07 -1.50 17.43
N SER A 122 -2.91 -1.32 18.05
CA SER A 122 -2.66 -0.21 18.97
C SER A 122 -2.86 1.15 18.29
N VAL A 123 -2.52 1.28 17.01
CA VAL A 123 -2.81 2.51 16.25
C VAL A 123 -4.31 2.60 15.96
N LEU A 124 -4.93 1.54 15.43
CA LEU A 124 -6.36 1.54 15.08
C LEU A 124 -7.26 1.82 16.30
N ASP A 125 -6.93 1.29 17.47
CA ASP A 125 -7.67 1.51 18.71
C ASP A 125 -7.71 2.99 19.11
N THR A 126 -6.64 3.75 18.83
CA THR A 126 -6.57 5.20 19.12
C THR A 126 -7.46 6.03 18.19
N LEU A 127 -7.85 5.46 17.05
CA LEU A 127 -8.63 6.14 16.01
C LEU A 127 -10.14 5.89 16.16
N LYS A 128 -10.55 5.10 17.15
CA LYS A 128 -11.96 4.85 17.43
C LYS A 128 -12.68 6.18 17.69
N ASN A 129 -13.88 6.31 17.11
CA ASN A 129 -14.70 7.53 17.12
C ASN A 129 -14.21 8.69 16.24
N GLU A 130 -13.09 8.54 15.51
CA GLU A 130 -12.72 9.53 14.50
C GLU A 130 -13.77 9.57 13.38
N GLN A 131 -14.06 10.77 12.88
CA GLN A 131 -15.07 11.02 11.85
C GLN A 131 -14.50 11.58 10.55
N ARG A 132 -13.23 12.00 10.57
CA ARG A 132 -12.44 12.37 9.39
C ARG A 132 -12.02 11.14 8.60
N ALA A 133 -11.60 11.35 7.35
CA ALA A 133 -10.87 10.32 6.63
C ALA A 133 -9.50 10.11 7.29
N LEU A 134 -9.04 8.86 7.32
CA LEU A 134 -7.77 8.46 7.94
C LEU A 134 -6.76 8.25 6.83
N ARG A 135 -5.69 9.04 6.81
CA ARG A 135 -4.72 9.10 5.70
C ARG A 135 -3.37 8.51 6.11
N LEU A 136 -2.90 7.58 5.30
CA LEU A 136 -1.53 7.10 5.30
C LEU A 136 -0.74 8.07 4.42
N ASP A 137 0.08 8.90 5.04
CA ASP A 137 0.68 10.08 4.40
C ASP A 137 1.73 9.77 3.33
N MET A 138 2.29 8.56 3.37
CA MET A 138 3.18 8.00 2.37
C MET A 138 3.04 6.48 2.34
N SER A 139 3.34 5.89 1.19
CA SER A 139 3.58 4.45 1.06
C SER A 139 5.07 4.16 0.89
N LEU A 140 5.50 2.97 1.31
CA LEU A 140 6.87 2.50 1.20
C LEU A 140 6.93 1.45 0.08
N PHE A 141 7.53 1.80 -1.06
CA PHE A 141 7.61 0.93 -2.23
C PHE A 141 8.83 0.01 -2.12
N ASN A 142 8.66 -1.27 -2.41
CA ASN A 142 9.77 -2.23 -2.35
C ASN A 142 10.89 -1.86 -3.33
N VAL A 143 12.14 -1.95 -2.89
CA VAL A 143 13.30 -1.64 -3.73
C VAL A 143 13.60 -2.82 -4.65
N PRO A 144 13.70 -2.63 -5.98
CA PRO A 144 13.93 -3.73 -6.91
C PRO A 144 15.20 -4.53 -6.58
N GLY A 145 15.07 -5.85 -6.56
CA GLY A 145 16.20 -6.75 -6.26
C GLY A 145 16.70 -6.72 -4.81
N ARG A 146 16.03 -5.98 -3.90
CA ARG A 146 16.39 -5.90 -2.48
C ARG A 146 15.20 -6.31 -1.61
N PRO A 147 15.04 -7.61 -1.30
CA PRO A 147 13.96 -8.08 -0.45
C PRO A 147 13.89 -7.32 0.88
N GLU A 148 12.67 -6.99 1.33
CA GLU A 148 12.39 -6.29 2.59
C GLU A 148 12.96 -4.86 2.71
N TRP A 149 13.59 -4.34 1.67
CA TRP A 149 13.96 -2.92 1.57
C TRP A 149 12.85 -2.16 0.87
N PHE A 150 12.52 -0.99 1.40
CA PHE A 150 11.51 -0.11 0.86
C PHE A 150 12.00 1.33 0.79
N ALA A 151 11.49 2.10 -0.16
CA ALA A 151 11.74 3.53 -0.29
C ALA A 151 10.42 4.31 -0.15
N PRO A 152 10.40 5.44 0.57
CA PRO A 152 9.19 6.25 0.73
C PRO A 152 8.81 6.97 -0.57
N VAL A 153 7.55 6.84 -0.96
CA VAL A 153 6.95 7.58 -2.07
C VAL A 153 5.94 8.56 -1.50
N ARG A 154 6.41 9.78 -1.21
CA ARG A 154 5.70 10.78 -0.39
C ARG A 154 4.45 11.38 -1.03
N HIS A 155 4.31 11.29 -2.35
CA HIS A 155 3.11 11.73 -3.05
C HIS A 155 2.05 10.63 -3.13
N PHE A 156 2.45 9.37 -2.93
CA PHE A 156 1.56 8.23 -2.96
C PHE A 156 1.02 8.01 -1.55
N HIS A 157 -0.18 8.53 -1.34
CA HIS A 157 -0.94 8.37 -0.10
C HIS A 157 -2.14 7.49 -0.37
N LYS A 158 -2.66 6.89 0.69
CA LYS A 158 -3.87 6.08 0.69
C LYS A 158 -4.69 6.46 1.91
N GLY A 159 -5.95 6.04 1.93
CA GLY A 159 -6.77 6.28 3.11
C GLY A 159 -7.80 5.21 3.34
N PHE A 160 -8.41 5.30 4.52
CA PHE A 160 -9.55 4.51 4.94
C PHE A 160 -10.46 5.37 5.82
N VAL A 161 -11.61 4.84 6.20
CA VAL A 161 -12.61 5.63 6.94
C VAL A 161 -13.20 4.83 8.09
N ALA A 162 -13.68 5.54 9.10
CA ALA A 162 -14.50 4.96 10.16
C ALA A 162 -15.85 4.47 9.59
N ALA A 163 -16.43 3.47 10.25
CA ALA A 163 -17.75 2.96 9.91
C ALA A 163 -18.79 4.09 9.90
N LYS A 164 -19.78 3.98 9.01
CA LYS A 164 -20.92 4.90 8.87
C LYS A 164 -20.53 6.33 8.52
N SER A 165 -19.32 6.55 8.02
CA SER A 165 -18.81 7.88 7.67
C SER A 165 -18.59 8.11 6.17
N LEU A 166 -18.44 7.05 5.36
CA LEU A 166 -18.06 7.18 3.95
C LEU A 166 -19.11 7.96 3.14
N GLU A 167 -18.64 8.96 2.40
CA GLU A 167 -19.43 9.65 1.37
C GLU A 167 -19.01 9.17 -0.03
N GLY A 168 -17.69 9.07 -0.26
CA GLY A 168 -17.13 8.51 -1.49
C GLY A 168 -15.64 8.24 -1.41
N ILE A 169 -15.15 7.59 -2.45
CA ILE A 169 -13.75 7.17 -2.62
C ILE A 169 -13.40 7.18 -4.10
N ASP A 170 -12.17 7.56 -4.43
CA ASP A 170 -11.64 7.52 -5.79
C ASP A 170 -11.26 6.08 -6.22
N ASN A 171 -11.03 5.88 -7.51
CA ASN A 171 -10.69 4.57 -8.06
C ASN A 171 -9.34 4.02 -7.57
N GLY A 172 -8.39 4.91 -7.26
CA GLY A 172 -7.09 4.54 -6.72
C GLY A 172 -7.11 4.41 -5.18
N GLN A 173 -8.24 4.69 -4.53
CA GLN A 173 -8.41 4.65 -3.08
C GLN A 173 -7.40 5.55 -2.33
N HIS A 174 -6.93 6.60 -2.99
CA HIS A 174 -5.95 7.54 -2.46
C HIS A 174 -6.59 8.46 -1.41
N GLU A 175 -7.80 8.93 -1.70
CA GLU A 175 -8.48 9.98 -0.95
C GLU A 175 -9.95 9.60 -0.74
N PRO A 176 -10.28 8.66 0.17
CA PRO A 176 -11.64 8.56 0.64
C PRO A 176 -12.03 9.83 1.41
N TRP A 177 -13.31 10.22 1.35
CA TRP A 177 -13.84 11.35 2.11
C TRP A 177 -15.13 10.98 2.83
N THR A 178 -15.38 11.70 3.92
CA THR A 178 -16.52 11.43 4.79
C THR A 178 -17.66 12.41 4.53
N LYS A 179 -18.85 12.06 5.00
CA LYS A 179 -20.03 12.94 4.94
C LYS A 179 -20.01 14.05 6.00
N PHE A 180 -19.08 13.98 6.97
CA PHE A 180 -18.99 14.93 8.07
C PHE A 180 -18.03 16.09 7.77
N THR A 181 -16.88 15.78 7.15
CA THR A 181 -15.88 16.77 6.75
C THR A 181 -15.05 16.29 5.57
N ARG A 182 -14.47 17.26 4.84
CA ARG A 182 -13.48 17.04 3.78
C ARG A 182 -12.04 17.00 4.29
N ASP A 183 -11.84 17.31 5.58
CA ASP A 183 -10.54 17.19 6.22
C ASP A 183 -10.18 15.71 6.46
N TYR A 184 -8.87 15.47 6.60
CA TYR A 184 -8.32 14.16 6.96
C TYR A 184 -7.48 14.25 8.24
N LEU A 185 -7.25 13.11 8.86
CA LEU A 185 -6.26 12.91 9.91
C LEU A 185 -5.14 12.02 9.35
N GLY A 186 -3.89 12.52 9.40
CA GLY A 186 -2.73 11.68 9.15
C GLY A 186 -2.59 10.64 10.26
N VAL A 187 -2.33 9.38 9.91
CA VAL A 187 -2.22 8.28 10.87
C VAL A 187 -0.85 7.63 10.86
N ARG A 188 -0.50 6.99 11.98
CA ARG A 188 0.77 6.25 12.16
C ARG A 188 0.76 4.88 11.45
N LEU A 189 0.16 4.82 10.26
CA LEU A 189 0.09 3.64 9.41
C LEU A 189 0.67 3.97 8.03
N THR A 190 1.27 2.98 7.38
CA THR A 190 1.75 3.03 5.99
C THR A 190 1.46 1.72 5.31
N TYR A 191 1.46 1.72 3.98
CA TYR A 191 1.57 0.47 3.23
C TYR A 191 3.03 0.17 2.89
N LEU A 192 3.41 -1.09 3.08
CA LEU A 192 4.51 -1.73 2.39
C LEU A 192 3.96 -2.18 1.03
N HIS A 193 4.33 -1.46 -0.03
CA HIS A 193 3.79 -1.64 -1.36
C HIS A 193 4.76 -2.47 -2.22
N TYR A 194 4.35 -3.69 -2.54
CA TYR A 194 5.08 -4.65 -3.38
C TYR A 194 4.87 -4.38 -4.88
N HIS A 195 5.02 -3.12 -5.26
CA HIS A 195 4.78 -2.62 -6.62
C HIS A 195 5.81 -3.09 -7.65
N ASN A 196 7.09 -3.12 -7.24
CA ASN A 196 8.22 -3.39 -8.14
C ASN A 196 8.44 -4.90 -8.26
N ARG A 197 8.44 -5.42 -9.49
CA ARG A 197 8.58 -6.84 -9.83
C ARG A 197 10.00 -7.17 -10.31
N PRO A 198 10.41 -8.45 -10.35
CA PRO A 198 11.62 -8.84 -11.05
C PRO A 198 11.65 -8.26 -12.47
N TYR A 199 12.81 -7.76 -12.91
CA TYR A 199 12.94 -7.01 -14.16
C TYR A 199 12.47 -7.82 -15.39
N THR A 200 12.78 -9.11 -15.43
CA THR A 200 12.37 -10.01 -16.51
C THR A 200 10.84 -10.12 -16.62
N GLU A 201 10.16 -10.35 -15.49
CA GLU A 201 8.69 -10.40 -15.44
C GLU A 201 8.07 -9.06 -15.85
N LEU A 202 8.64 -7.96 -15.39
CA LEU A 202 8.18 -6.60 -15.71
C LEU A 202 8.27 -6.32 -17.22
N ILE A 203 9.37 -6.72 -17.86
CA ILE A 203 9.57 -6.57 -19.32
C ILE A 203 8.56 -7.43 -20.08
N GLU A 204 8.42 -8.72 -19.74
CA GLU A 204 7.48 -9.62 -20.42
C GLU A 204 6.04 -9.10 -20.39
N ARG A 205 5.57 -8.68 -19.21
CA ARG A 205 4.23 -8.10 -19.04
C ARG A 205 4.07 -6.79 -19.80
N THR A 206 5.11 -5.95 -19.81
CA THR A 206 5.07 -4.68 -20.54
C THR A 206 5.00 -4.92 -22.04
N ARG A 207 5.80 -5.84 -22.57
CA ARG A 207 5.78 -6.24 -23.99
C ARG A 207 4.40 -6.77 -24.38
N SER A 208 3.83 -7.67 -23.59
CA SER A 208 2.48 -8.21 -23.84
C SER A 208 1.37 -7.16 -23.83
N LYS A 209 1.50 -6.11 -23.01
CA LYS A 209 0.50 -5.02 -22.95
C LYS A 209 0.62 -4.02 -24.10
N LEU A 210 1.84 -3.77 -24.57
CA LEU A 210 2.11 -2.73 -25.57
C LEU A 210 2.19 -3.26 -27.00
N SER A 211 2.41 -4.57 -27.19
CA SER A 211 2.54 -5.19 -28.52
C SER A 211 1.32 -4.98 -29.42
N ASP A 212 0.13 -4.85 -28.83
CA ASP A 212 -1.11 -4.61 -29.58
C ASP A 212 -1.31 -3.12 -29.93
N LEU A 213 -0.51 -2.23 -29.35
CA LEU A 213 -0.67 -0.78 -29.45
C LEU A 213 0.43 -0.11 -30.29
N MET A 214 1.62 -0.71 -30.38
CA MET A 214 2.78 -0.15 -31.08
C MET A 214 3.82 -1.22 -31.40
N ASP A 215 4.75 -0.89 -32.31
CA ASP A 215 5.94 -1.71 -32.52
C ASP A 215 6.93 -1.54 -31.35
N ILE A 216 6.97 -2.55 -30.48
CA ILE A 216 7.79 -2.56 -29.26
C ILE A 216 9.30 -2.73 -29.53
N ASP A 217 9.69 -3.12 -30.74
CA ASP A 217 11.10 -3.25 -31.13
C ASP A 217 11.63 -2.00 -31.83
N ASN A 218 10.74 -1.05 -32.18
CA ASN A 218 11.09 0.24 -32.75
C ASN A 218 11.39 1.29 -31.67
N ARG A 219 12.67 1.46 -31.35
CA ARG A 219 13.12 2.42 -30.31
C ARG A 219 12.68 3.86 -30.58
N GLU A 220 12.66 4.32 -31.84
CA GLU A 220 12.22 5.69 -32.15
C GLU A 220 10.71 5.87 -31.90
N GLU A 221 9.91 4.84 -32.20
CA GLU A 221 8.48 4.85 -31.92
C GLU A 221 8.21 4.88 -30.42
N LEU A 222 8.91 4.06 -29.65
CA LEU A 222 8.86 4.09 -28.18
C LEU A 222 9.18 5.50 -27.65
N GLN A 223 10.28 6.11 -28.11
CA GLN A 223 10.69 7.45 -27.68
C GLN A 223 9.66 8.53 -28.06
N ARG A 224 9.07 8.48 -29.25
CA ARG A 224 8.02 9.42 -29.67
C ARG A 224 6.75 9.32 -28.83
N ASN A 225 6.46 8.13 -28.32
CA ASN A 225 5.24 7.83 -27.57
C ASN A 225 5.43 7.88 -26.05
N LEU A 226 6.66 8.12 -25.57
CA LEU A 226 6.97 8.25 -24.16
C LEU A 226 6.11 9.37 -23.53
N HIS A 227 5.40 9.04 -22.45
CA HIS A 227 4.46 9.93 -21.77
C HIS A 227 3.29 10.44 -22.61
N SER A 228 2.98 9.81 -23.75
CA SER A 228 1.80 10.18 -24.55
C SER A 228 0.52 9.89 -23.74
N PRO A 229 -0.32 10.89 -23.44
CA PRO A 229 -1.58 10.66 -22.70
C PRO A 229 -2.62 9.91 -23.55
N LYS A 230 -2.40 9.80 -24.86
CA LYS A 230 -3.31 9.14 -25.81
C LYS A 230 -3.13 7.62 -25.86
N ILE A 231 -2.02 7.11 -25.35
CA ILE A 231 -1.71 5.68 -25.40
C ILE A 231 -1.92 5.09 -24.01
N PRO A 232 -2.91 4.20 -23.84
CA PRO A 232 -3.06 3.45 -22.60
C PRO A 232 -1.77 2.73 -22.24
N GLY A 233 -1.26 2.93 -21.02
CA GLY A 233 -0.02 2.29 -20.58
C GLY A 233 1.27 2.96 -21.07
N SER A 234 1.23 4.19 -21.61
CA SER A 234 2.43 4.91 -22.05
C SER A 234 3.50 5.10 -20.97
N HIS A 235 3.13 5.08 -19.69
CA HIS A 235 4.07 5.06 -18.56
C HIS A 235 4.93 3.79 -18.52
N LEU A 236 4.48 2.68 -19.12
CA LEU A 236 5.25 1.44 -19.21
C LEU A 236 6.36 1.50 -20.27
N ILE A 237 6.29 2.45 -21.22
CA ILE A 237 7.32 2.58 -22.28
C ILE A 237 8.70 2.85 -21.68
N GLU A 238 8.77 3.60 -20.58
CA GLU A 238 10.01 3.88 -19.86
C GLU A 238 10.73 2.60 -19.45
N ILE A 239 9.98 1.55 -19.09
CA ILE A 239 10.52 0.24 -18.72
C ILE A 239 11.23 -0.41 -19.91
N LEU A 240 10.65 -0.37 -21.11
CA LEU A 240 11.26 -0.95 -22.33
C LEU A 240 12.51 -0.18 -22.78
N LEU A 241 12.60 1.11 -22.42
CA LEU A 241 13.73 1.96 -22.76
C LEU A 241 14.86 1.92 -21.72
N SER A 242 14.57 1.40 -20.52
CA SER A 242 15.51 1.27 -19.41
C SER A 242 16.27 -0.05 -19.49
N THR A 243 17.45 -0.08 -18.86
CA THR A 243 18.22 -1.30 -18.58
C THR A 243 17.83 -1.88 -17.22
N GLU A 244 18.16 -3.16 -17.00
CA GLU A 244 17.98 -3.79 -15.68
C GLU A 244 18.72 -3.04 -14.56
N GLU A 245 19.93 -2.55 -14.86
CA GLU A 245 20.74 -1.80 -13.91
C GLU A 245 20.12 -0.44 -13.57
N GLU A 246 19.57 0.28 -14.56
CA GLU A 246 18.82 1.52 -14.29
C GLU A 246 17.58 1.25 -13.45
N TYR A 247 16.85 0.17 -13.74
CA TYR A 247 15.68 -0.24 -12.96
C TYR A 247 16.04 -0.54 -11.49
N LYS A 248 17.11 -1.31 -11.24
CA LYS A 248 17.58 -1.61 -9.88
C LYS A 248 17.99 -0.37 -9.09
N ARG A 249 18.50 0.65 -9.80
CA ARG A 249 18.98 1.90 -9.22
C ARG A 249 17.91 2.98 -9.06
N LYS A 250 16.64 2.67 -9.36
CA LYS A 250 15.48 3.58 -9.28
C LYS A 250 15.40 4.36 -7.96
N TYR A 251 15.83 3.77 -6.85
CA TYR A 251 15.77 4.39 -5.51
C TYR A 251 17.15 4.73 -4.91
N ASP A 252 18.22 4.76 -5.70
CA ASP A 252 19.58 5.10 -5.20
C ASP A 252 19.66 6.52 -4.63
N GLY A 253 18.87 7.44 -5.19
CA GLY A 253 18.75 8.83 -4.74
C GLY A 253 17.85 9.03 -3.53
N GLU A 254 17.24 7.97 -3.02
CA GLU A 254 16.26 8.01 -1.93
C GLU A 254 16.76 7.29 -0.67
N ILE A 255 16.22 7.69 0.49
CA ILE A 255 16.39 6.93 1.72
C ILE A 255 15.66 5.59 1.56
N GLN A 256 16.30 4.50 1.95
CA GLN A 256 15.67 3.18 1.95
C GLN A 256 15.66 2.63 3.37
N ILE A 257 14.59 1.91 3.72
CA ILE A 257 14.38 1.31 5.03
C ILE A 257 14.20 -0.20 4.88
N PHE A 258 14.93 -0.96 5.69
CA PHE A 258 14.71 -2.38 5.87
C PHE A 258 13.59 -2.62 6.88
N VAL A 259 12.56 -3.33 6.45
CA VAL A 259 11.40 -3.69 7.26
C VAL A 259 11.27 -5.22 7.25
N PRO A 260 11.84 -5.91 8.25
CA PRO A 260 11.86 -7.36 8.25
C PRO A 260 10.45 -7.94 8.30
N THR A 261 10.24 -9.09 7.65
CA THR A 261 8.98 -9.84 7.69
C THR A 261 8.71 -10.39 9.09
N PHE A 262 9.77 -10.71 9.82
CA PHE A 262 9.73 -11.14 11.23
C PHE A 262 10.23 -10.04 12.15
N SER A 263 10.11 -10.23 13.47
CA SER A 263 10.63 -9.29 14.46
C SER A 263 12.09 -8.97 14.21
N GLY A 264 12.44 -7.68 14.23
CA GLY A 264 13.81 -7.24 14.03
C GLY A 264 13.91 -5.72 14.03
N SER A 265 15.15 -5.24 13.97
CA SER A 265 15.41 -3.80 13.92
C SER A 265 15.26 -3.25 12.51
N ASN A 266 14.86 -1.98 12.41
CA ASN A 266 14.88 -1.26 11.15
C ASN A 266 16.27 -0.71 10.86
N PHE A 267 16.74 -0.90 9.63
CA PHE A 267 17.96 -0.29 9.13
C PHE A 267 17.61 0.74 8.07
N LEU A 268 18.33 1.85 8.06
CA LEU A 268 18.22 2.89 7.05
C LEU A 268 19.45 2.86 6.17
N THR A 269 19.29 3.02 4.87
CA THR A 269 20.42 3.20 3.95
C THR A 269 20.20 4.40 3.04
N PHE A 270 21.23 5.24 2.91
CA PHE A 270 21.24 6.40 2.01
C PHE A 270 22.66 6.67 1.54
N LYS A 271 22.84 6.88 0.23
CA LYS A 271 24.16 7.11 -0.39
C LYS A 271 25.21 6.08 0.06
N ASN A 272 24.85 4.79 0.04
CA ASN A 272 25.68 3.65 0.44
C ASN A 272 26.09 3.59 1.92
N ASN A 273 25.54 4.45 2.78
CA ASN A 273 25.75 4.36 4.23
C ASN A 273 24.54 3.70 4.88
N THR A 274 24.78 2.71 5.74
CA THR A 274 23.71 1.97 6.43
C THR A 274 23.80 2.20 7.94
N PHE A 275 22.67 2.46 8.56
CA PHE A 275 22.55 2.80 9.97
C PHE A 275 21.43 1.99 10.61
N LEU A 276 21.63 1.57 11.86
CA LEU A 276 20.54 1.08 12.70
C LEU A 276 19.67 2.27 13.10
N TRP A 277 18.35 2.17 12.92
CA TRP A 277 17.44 3.21 13.39
C TRP A 277 17.36 3.21 14.92
N ASN A 278 17.49 4.39 15.52
CA ASN A 278 17.32 4.61 16.95
C ASN A 278 16.51 5.89 17.18
N ALA A 279 15.23 5.74 17.51
CA ALA A 279 14.33 6.87 17.68
C ALA A 279 14.73 7.79 18.84
N ALA A 280 15.22 7.24 19.95
CA ALA A 280 15.65 8.05 21.09
C ALA A 280 16.87 8.91 20.74
N ALA A 281 17.85 8.34 20.04
CA ALA A 281 19.03 9.07 19.57
C ALA A 281 18.64 10.17 18.56
N TYR A 282 17.70 9.86 17.65
CA TYR A 282 17.20 10.82 16.67
C TYR A 282 16.49 12.01 17.33
N LEU A 283 15.59 11.75 18.27
CA LEU A 283 14.86 12.82 18.99
C LEU A 283 15.77 13.64 19.90
N ALA A 284 16.77 13.01 20.54
CA ALA A 284 17.77 13.73 21.33
C ALA A 284 18.64 14.65 20.47
N ALA A 285 18.98 14.23 19.24
CA ALA A 285 19.74 15.03 18.29
C ALA A 285 18.89 16.13 17.61
N ASN A 286 17.57 15.98 17.56
CA ASN A 286 16.64 16.89 16.90
C ASN A 286 15.45 17.24 17.82
N PRO A 287 15.67 18.04 18.88
CA PRO A 287 14.63 18.34 19.87
C PRO A 287 13.39 19.05 19.31
N ASP A 288 13.51 19.75 18.18
CA ASP A 288 12.39 20.40 17.49
C ASP A 288 11.40 19.41 16.86
N VAL A 289 11.81 18.15 16.67
CA VAL A 289 10.95 17.07 16.17
C VAL A 289 10.16 16.42 17.32
N VAL A 290 10.51 16.69 18.58
CA VAL A 290 9.76 16.19 19.74
C VAL A 290 8.35 16.80 19.68
N GLY A 291 7.33 15.93 19.63
CA GLY A 291 5.94 16.33 19.47
C GLY A 291 5.43 16.32 18.02
N TYR A 292 6.25 15.95 17.04
CA TYR A 292 5.75 15.64 15.70
C TYR A 292 4.71 14.52 15.76
N GLU A 293 3.51 14.81 15.25
CA GLU A 293 2.29 14.05 15.54
C GLU A 293 2.35 12.55 15.17
N LEU A 294 3.14 12.19 14.16
CA LEU A 294 3.21 10.81 13.68
C LEU A 294 4.32 10.02 14.39
N CYS A 295 5.59 10.30 14.15
CA CYS A 295 6.72 9.92 15.03
C CYS A 295 8.04 10.39 14.41
N GLY A 296 9.15 10.20 15.13
CA GLY A 296 10.49 10.51 14.64
C GLY A 296 10.86 9.77 13.34
N LEU A 297 10.51 8.48 13.20
CA LEU A 297 10.82 7.73 11.97
C LEU A 297 10.04 8.27 10.77
N HIS A 298 8.73 8.49 10.96
CA HIS A 298 7.89 9.07 9.93
C HIS A 298 8.44 10.43 9.48
N HIS A 299 8.77 11.31 10.44
CA HIS A 299 9.40 12.60 10.14
C HIS A 299 10.69 12.44 9.34
N TYR A 300 11.58 11.53 9.76
CA TYR A 300 12.87 11.34 9.09
C TYR A 300 12.71 10.86 7.63
N LEU A 301 11.84 9.88 7.39
CA LEU A 301 11.58 9.36 6.03
C LEU A 301 10.90 10.40 5.13
N ARG A 302 10.01 11.22 5.70
CA ARG A 302 9.27 12.23 4.95
C ARG A 302 10.08 13.49 4.67
N HIS A 303 10.87 13.96 5.63
CA HIS A 303 11.55 15.26 5.59
C HIS A 303 13.01 15.18 6.05
N GLY A 304 13.26 14.53 7.19
CA GLY A 304 14.51 14.70 7.93
C GLY A 304 15.79 14.36 7.15
N TYR A 305 15.83 13.30 6.35
CA TYR A 305 17.05 12.99 5.59
C TYR A 305 17.33 14.02 4.46
N GLN A 306 16.30 14.62 3.85
CA GLN A 306 16.46 15.67 2.84
C GLN A 306 16.93 16.98 3.47
N GLU A 307 16.46 17.27 4.68
CA GLU A 307 16.90 18.39 5.51
C GLU A 307 18.33 18.19 6.06
N GLY A 308 18.92 17.01 5.90
CA GLY A 308 20.24 16.68 6.44
C GLY A 308 20.25 16.45 7.96
N ARG A 309 19.11 16.08 8.56
CA ARG A 309 19.01 15.80 10.01
C ARG A 309 19.94 14.66 10.42
N HIS A 310 20.62 14.84 11.54
CA HIS A 310 21.53 13.82 12.07
C HIS A 310 20.73 12.72 12.79
N LEU A 311 21.08 11.45 12.57
CA LEU A 311 20.40 10.29 13.18
C LEU A 311 20.68 10.11 14.69
N GLY A 312 21.68 10.82 15.21
CA GLY A 312 22.19 10.62 16.56
C GLY A 312 23.27 9.53 16.59
N LYS A 313 23.78 9.23 17.79
CA LYS A 313 24.68 8.09 18.05
C LYS A 313 23.96 7.08 18.93
#